data_AF-A0A4S8J0Y2-F1
#
_entry.id   AF-A0A4S8J0Y2-F1
#
_cell.length_a   1.000
_cell.length_b   1.000
_cell.length_c   1.000
_cell.angle_alpha   90.00
_cell.angle_beta   90.00
_cell.angle_gamma   90.00
#
_symmetry.space_group_name_H-M   'P 1'
#
loop_
_entity.id
_entity.type
_entity.pdbx_description
1 polymer ?
#
loop_
_entity_poly.entity_id
_entity_poly.type
_entity_poly.pdbx_seq_one_letter_code
_entity_poly.pdbx_strand_id
1 'polypeptide(L)'
;MKRKGGRRKPLPAAATDIVDSGVDLKVLIHGDSLFFDRLVELIPARFYLPADEDKPWFQGLSKDAKAAAKAESRVNLRESRRARLDPAKSSTTTLDLLKKSIEAEKIATDTSEEEDNGDEDEDEDDGENETEVDNPHPVICDDRSVTYEELRQRLHRRIEELRSGRNTWPLFDKHRPNKMEKKKKNNKKKNVERDASASHGKRKREEKETREKKETKKKIAKTRGDVIAPDISFGQVKIGRHDENRRKRRKLSKQQELERAKMLEEAKKDPERGLKVSKKHSWKAAVSRASGMKVHDDPKLLKESIKKEKKRQQKHAEKWKERVKNTEKIRAEKQKTRAENIKGRINQKKMRRIEKREKKLMRPGFEGQKEGYVNE
;
A
#
# COMPACT_ATOMS: atom_id res chain seq x y z
N MET A 1 -23.42 -87.19 -28.22
CA MET A 1 -22.06 -87.69 -27.88
C MET A 1 -21.42 -86.75 -26.85
N LYS A 2 -20.81 -87.33 -25.82
CA LYS A 2 -20.29 -86.67 -24.60
C LYS A 2 -18.80 -86.34 -24.75
N ARG A 3 -18.42 -85.16 -24.25
CA ARG A 3 -17.12 -84.76 -23.62
C ARG A 3 -15.86 -84.68 -24.50
N LYS A 4 -15.13 -83.56 -24.34
CA LYS A 4 -13.83 -83.55 -23.63
C LYS A 4 -13.42 -82.11 -23.27
N GLY A 5 -13.28 -81.86 -21.96
CA GLY A 5 -12.60 -80.69 -21.42
C GLY A 5 -11.09 -80.95 -21.34
N GLY A 6 -10.29 -79.97 -21.76
CA GLY A 6 -8.85 -79.94 -21.59
C GLY A 6 -8.47 -79.18 -20.32
N ARG A 7 -7.88 -79.89 -19.35
CA ARG A 7 -7.25 -79.31 -18.16
C ARG A 7 -5.93 -78.63 -18.56
N ARG A 8 -5.74 -77.36 -18.20
CA ARG A 8 -4.42 -76.71 -18.11
C ARG A 8 -3.99 -76.71 -16.64
N LYS A 9 -2.77 -77.19 -16.37
CA LYS A 9 -2.16 -77.28 -15.03
C LYS A 9 -1.84 -75.89 -14.47
N PRO A 10 -1.95 -75.66 -13.14
CA PRO A 10 -1.42 -74.45 -12.51
C PRO A 10 0.09 -74.61 -12.23
N LEU A 11 0.85 -73.52 -12.44
CA LEU A 11 2.23 -73.36 -11.99
C LEU A 11 2.25 -72.71 -10.59
N PRO A 12 3.28 -72.97 -9.76
CA PRO A 12 3.24 -72.76 -8.32
C PRO A 12 3.48 -71.31 -7.88
N ALA A 13 2.85 -70.96 -6.76
CA ALA A 13 2.98 -69.70 -6.04
C ALA A 13 4.40 -69.48 -5.52
N ALA A 14 4.97 -68.31 -5.83
CA ALA A 14 6.16 -67.81 -5.17
C ALA A 14 5.72 -67.06 -3.90
N ALA A 15 6.08 -67.65 -2.76
CA ALA A 15 5.98 -67.05 -1.45
C ALA A 15 6.82 -65.76 -1.40
N THR A 16 6.21 -64.67 -0.97
CA THR A 16 6.95 -63.52 -0.44
C THR A 16 7.13 -63.75 1.04
N ASP A 17 8.36 -64.12 1.41
CA ASP A 17 8.81 -64.20 2.80
C ASP A 17 8.58 -62.85 3.49
N ILE A 18 7.58 -62.82 4.39
CA ILE A 18 7.41 -61.74 5.35
C ILE A 18 8.51 -61.94 6.38
N VAL A 19 9.58 -61.15 6.23
CA VAL A 19 10.65 -61.09 7.22
C VAL A 19 10.05 -60.46 8.47
N ASP A 20 9.83 -61.29 9.49
CA ASP A 20 9.47 -60.91 10.86
C ASP A 20 10.64 -60.13 11.46
N SER A 21 10.69 -58.83 11.19
CA SER A 21 11.55 -57.92 11.93
C SER A 21 10.83 -57.59 13.24
N GLY A 22 11.35 -58.08 14.36
CA GLY A 22 10.87 -57.85 15.73
C GLY A 22 10.99 -56.39 16.20
N VAL A 23 10.60 -55.43 15.36
CA VAL A 23 10.46 -54.01 15.68
C VAL A 23 9.10 -53.82 16.32
N ASP A 24 9.09 -53.34 17.56
CA ASP A 24 7.86 -52.98 18.28
C ASP A 24 7.05 -51.99 17.44
N LEU A 25 5.90 -52.44 16.93
CA LEU A 25 5.02 -51.65 16.06
C LEU A 25 4.67 -50.29 16.66
N LYS A 26 4.60 -50.20 17.99
CA LYS A 26 4.36 -48.93 18.68
C LYS A 26 5.49 -47.94 18.47
N VAL A 27 6.74 -48.41 18.47
CA VAL A 27 7.92 -47.59 18.22
C VAL A 27 7.95 -47.13 16.76
N LEU A 28 7.56 -48.01 15.82
CA LEU A 28 7.47 -47.65 14.41
C LEU A 28 6.39 -46.59 14.15
N ILE A 29 5.17 -46.80 14.67
CA ILE A 29 4.07 -45.84 14.55
C ILE A 29 4.44 -44.50 15.19
N HIS A 30 5.11 -44.52 16.34
CA HIS A 30 5.60 -43.29 16.96
C HIS A 30 6.66 -42.60 16.10
N GLY A 31 7.61 -43.34 15.54
CA GLY A 31 8.61 -42.82 14.60
C GLY A 31 7.99 -42.16 13.38
N ASP A 32 6.99 -42.82 12.77
CA ASP A 32 6.26 -42.30 11.62
C ASP A 32 5.46 -41.04 11.99
N SER A 33 4.82 -41.00 13.16
CA SER A 33 4.09 -39.80 13.63
C SER A 33 5.02 -38.58 13.75
N LEU A 34 6.22 -38.76 14.31
CA LEU A 34 7.22 -37.71 14.43
C LEU A 34 7.78 -37.29 13.06
N PHE A 35 7.86 -38.22 12.11
CA PHE A 35 8.29 -37.93 10.74
C PHE A 35 7.26 -37.06 10.01
N PHE A 36 5.96 -37.39 10.11
CA PHE A 36 4.89 -36.57 9.53
C PHE A 36 4.79 -35.19 10.19
N ASP A 37 4.98 -35.10 11.51
CA ASP A 37 5.01 -33.81 12.21
C ASP A 37 6.11 -32.91 11.64
N ARG A 38 7.32 -33.43 11.45
CA ARG A 38 8.44 -32.70 10.82
C ARG A 38 8.11 -32.30 9.38
N LEU A 39 7.45 -33.15 8.59
CA LEU A 39 7.04 -32.80 7.23
C LEU A 39 6.06 -31.62 7.20
N VAL A 40 5.10 -31.59 8.13
CA VAL A 40 4.14 -30.50 8.26
C VAL A 40 4.82 -29.20 8.71
N GLU A 41 5.89 -29.29 9.49
CA GLU A 41 6.72 -28.12 9.87
C GLU A 41 7.48 -27.50 8.70
N LEU A 42 7.89 -28.30 7.70
CA LEU A 42 8.60 -27.79 6.52
C LEU A 42 7.74 -26.89 5.63
N ILE A 43 6.42 -27.06 5.69
CA ILE A 43 5.46 -26.32 4.87
C ILE A 43 4.99 -25.09 5.65
N PRO A 44 5.04 -23.88 5.08
CA PRO A 44 4.64 -22.67 5.81
C PRO A 44 3.19 -22.72 6.31
N ALA A 45 2.97 -22.25 7.55
CA ALA A 45 1.67 -22.24 8.23
C ALA A 45 0.53 -21.59 7.41
N ARG A 46 0.88 -20.65 6.53
CA ARG A 46 -0.04 -19.91 5.64
C ARG A 46 -0.85 -20.79 4.69
N PHE A 47 -0.44 -22.04 4.46
CA PHE A 47 -1.16 -22.97 3.59
C PHE A 47 -2.12 -23.89 4.35
N TYR A 48 -1.99 -24.00 5.68
CA TYR A 48 -2.84 -24.83 6.52
C TYR A 48 -3.81 -24.00 7.36
N LEU A 49 -3.39 -22.81 7.80
CA LEU A 49 -4.20 -21.91 8.60
C LEU A 49 -4.76 -20.80 7.69
N PRO A 50 -6.06 -20.47 7.84
CA PRO A 50 -6.62 -19.25 7.26
C PRO A 50 -5.73 -18.06 7.63
N ALA A 51 -5.35 -17.25 6.65
CA ALA A 51 -4.66 -16.03 6.96
C ALA A 51 -5.64 -15.09 7.68
N ASP A 52 -5.27 -14.63 8.87
CA ASP A 52 -5.94 -13.51 9.54
C ASP A 52 -5.79 -12.25 8.67
N GLU A 53 -6.62 -12.16 7.63
CA GLU A 53 -6.66 -11.05 6.67
C GLU A 53 -7.50 -9.89 7.19
N ASP A 54 -7.87 -9.91 8.47
CA ASP A 54 -8.41 -8.77 9.20
C ASP A 54 -7.31 -7.74 9.47
N LYS A 55 -6.66 -7.25 8.40
CA LYS A 55 -5.95 -5.98 8.49
C LYS A 55 -7.01 -4.94 8.83
N PRO A 56 -6.91 -4.26 9.98
CA PRO A 56 -7.83 -3.18 10.31
C PRO A 56 -7.76 -2.13 9.19
N TRP A 57 -8.81 -2.06 8.40
CA TRP A 57 -8.89 -1.17 7.26
C TRP A 57 -9.08 0.24 7.79
N PHE A 58 -8.02 1.06 7.75
CA PHE A 58 -8.03 2.39 8.36
C PHE A 58 -8.90 3.44 7.62
N GLN A 59 -9.69 3.08 6.60
CA GLN A 59 -10.60 4.07 6.01
C GLN A 59 -11.82 4.28 6.92
N GLY A 60 -12.40 5.48 6.91
CA GLY A 60 -13.53 5.82 7.78
C GLY A 60 -13.17 6.29 9.20
N LEU A 61 -12.06 5.81 9.80
CA LEU A 61 -11.70 6.18 11.18
C LEU A 61 -11.32 7.67 11.34
N SER A 62 -11.60 8.24 12.52
CA SER A 62 -11.17 9.59 12.91
C SER A 62 -9.63 9.72 12.94
N LYS A 63 -9.10 10.94 12.94
CA LYS A 63 -7.64 11.16 12.95
C LYS A 63 -6.96 10.57 14.19
N ASP A 64 -7.62 10.66 15.34
CA ASP A 64 -7.10 10.19 16.62
C ASP A 64 -7.21 8.67 16.72
N ALA A 65 -8.33 8.07 16.27
CA ALA A 65 -8.47 6.62 16.17
C ALA A 65 -7.43 6.02 15.19
N LYS A 66 -7.15 6.68 14.06
CA LYS A 66 -6.06 6.30 13.15
C LYS A 66 -4.67 6.41 13.79
N ALA A 67 -4.47 7.32 14.73
CA ALA A 67 -3.20 7.47 15.42
C ALA A 67 -3.01 6.37 16.48
N ALA A 68 -4.07 6.06 17.24
CA ALA A 68 -4.11 4.99 18.23
C ALA A 68 -3.83 3.62 17.59
N ALA A 69 -4.60 3.24 16.56
CA ALA A 69 -4.41 1.96 15.88
C ALA A 69 -3.05 1.85 15.15
N LYS A 70 -2.46 2.98 14.72
CA LYS A 70 -1.06 3.02 14.25
C LYS A 70 -0.04 2.90 15.37
N ALA A 71 -0.34 3.37 16.58
CA ALA A 71 0.53 3.20 17.74
C ALA A 71 0.54 1.73 18.17
N GLU A 72 -0.63 1.10 18.25
CA GLU A 72 -0.81 -0.32 18.54
C GLU A 72 -0.05 -1.20 17.55
N SER A 73 -0.26 -1.02 16.23
CA SER A 73 0.50 -1.78 15.23
C SER A 73 2.02 -1.61 15.34
N ARG A 74 2.51 -0.44 15.79
CA ARG A 74 3.95 -0.22 16.06
C ARG A 74 4.42 -0.93 17.32
N VAL A 75 3.58 -1.04 18.34
CA VAL A 75 3.86 -1.81 19.56
C VAL A 75 3.87 -3.30 19.23
N ASN A 76 2.85 -3.81 18.54
CA ASN A 76 2.76 -5.21 18.10
C ASN A 76 3.95 -5.59 17.19
N LEU A 77 4.40 -4.69 16.32
CA LEU A 77 5.61 -4.92 15.51
C LEU A 77 6.90 -4.95 16.35
N ARG A 78 6.98 -4.18 17.43
CA ARG A 78 8.12 -4.22 18.36
C ARG A 78 8.10 -5.48 19.20
N GLU A 79 6.92 -5.89 19.65
CA GLU A 79 6.71 -7.08 20.45
C GLU A 79 6.98 -8.35 19.65
N SER A 80 6.44 -8.46 18.43
CA SER A 80 6.77 -9.57 17.51
C SER A 80 8.27 -9.65 17.20
N ARG A 81 8.97 -8.51 17.08
CA ARG A 81 10.43 -8.50 16.95
C ARG A 81 11.15 -8.97 18.20
N ARG A 82 10.62 -8.70 19.40
CA ARG A 82 11.17 -9.23 20.66
C ARG A 82 10.90 -10.72 20.78
N ALA A 83 9.68 -11.16 20.51
CA ALA A 83 9.30 -12.58 20.53
C ALA A 83 10.12 -13.42 19.55
N ARG A 84 10.50 -12.87 18.38
CA ARG A 84 11.42 -13.52 17.44
C ARG A 84 12.85 -13.71 17.98
N LEU A 85 13.24 -12.95 19.01
CA LEU A 85 14.54 -13.04 19.66
C LEU A 85 14.49 -13.86 20.96
N ASP A 86 13.30 -14.25 21.42
CA ASP A 86 13.13 -15.09 22.58
C ASP A 86 13.16 -16.58 22.14
N PRO A 87 14.14 -17.38 22.58
CA PRO A 87 14.29 -18.78 22.12
C PRO A 87 13.09 -19.66 22.47
N ALA A 88 12.35 -19.32 23.52
CA ALA A 88 11.12 -20.02 23.93
C ALA A 88 9.89 -19.67 23.05
N LYS A 89 9.94 -18.58 22.27
CA LYS A 89 8.83 -18.11 21.42
C LYS A 89 9.17 -18.13 19.93
N SER A 90 10.45 -18.21 19.56
CA SER A 90 10.90 -18.26 18.16
C SER A 90 10.61 -19.57 17.45
N SER A 91 10.20 -20.61 18.17
CA SER A 91 9.94 -21.94 17.66
C SER A 91 8.45 -22.26 17.51
N THR A 92 7.55 -21.27 17.38
CA THR A 92 6.12 -21.58 17.13
C THR A 92 6.02 -22.33 15.80
N THR A 93 5.83 -23.64 15.88
CA THR A 93 5.70 -24.52 14.72
C THR A 93 4.32 -24.35 14.08
N THR A 94 4.16 -24.85 12.86
CA THR A 94 2.84 -24.90 12.20
C THR A 94 1.82 -25.69 13.04
N LEU A 95 2.29 -26.76 13.68
CA LEU A 95 1.49 -27.58 14.59
C LEU A 95 1.10 -26.83 15.87
N ASP A 96 2.00 -26.04 16.45
CA ASP A 96 1.68 -25.24 17.64
C ASP A 96 0.59 -24.20 17.36
N LEU A 97 0.59 -23.62 16.15
CA LEU A 97 -0.45 -22.69 15.73
C LEU A 97 -1.79 -23.41 15.50
N LEU A 98 -1.77 -24.62 14.94
CA LEU A 98 -2.96 -25.45 14.76
C LEU A 98 -3.53 -25.93 16.10
N LYS A 99 -2.68 -26.34 17.04
CA LYS A 99 -3.11 -26.71 18.39
C LYS A 99 -3.77 -25.52 19.10
N LYS A 100 -3.21 -24.32 18.95
CA LYS A 100 -3.81 -23.08 19.50
C LYS A 100 -5.15 -22.72 18.86
N SER A 101 -5.33 -22.93 17.56
CA SER A 101 -6.63 -22.68 16.92
C SER A 101 -7.68 -23.67 17.40
N ILE A 102 -7.33 -24.96 17.51
CA ILE A 102 -8.24 -25.99 18.02
C ILE A 102 -8.58 -25.74 19.50
N GLU A 103 -7.61 -25.34 20.32
CA GLU A 103 -7.84 -25.00 21.72
C GLU A 103 -8.70 -23.74 21.87
N ALA A 104 -8.49 -22.73 21.02
CA ALA A 104 -9.35 -21.55 20.99
C ALA A 104 -10.79 -21.88 20.55
N GLU A 105 -10.97 -22.78 19.57
CA GLU A 105 -12.28 -23.28 19.17
C GLU A 105 -12.96 -24.04 20.30
N LYS A 106 -12.24 -24.95 20.98
CA LYS A 106 -12.78 -25.68 22.15
C LYS A 106 -13.19 -24.76 23.30
N ILE A 107 -12.38 -23.74 23.58
CA ILE A 107 -12.72 -22.75 24.60
C ILE A 107 -13.96 -21.96 24.18
N ALA A 108 -14.09 -21.61 22.89
CA ALA A 108 -15.26 -20.92 22.37
C ALA A 108 -16.53 -21.78 22.41
N THR A 109 -16.42 -23.09 22.18
CA THR A 109 -17.56 -24.01 22.33
C THR A 109 -17.95 -24.20 23.79
N ASP A 110 -16.97 -24.37 24.70
CA ASP A 110 -17.22 -24.51 26.14
C ASP A 110 -17.83 -23.22 26.75
N THR A 111 -17.56 -22.05 26.19
CA THR A 111 -18.20 -20.78 26.62
C THR A 111 -19.58 -20.56 26.01
N SER A 112 -19.94 -21.25 24.92
CA SER A 112 -21.31 -21.21 24.37
C SER A 112 -22.27 -22.20 25.02
N GLU A 113 -21.76 -23.24 25.70
CA GLU A 113 -22.58 -24.26 26.38
C GLU A 113 -23.07 -23.83 27.78
N GLU A 114 -22.60 -22.70 28.34
CA GLU A 114 -23.06 -22.17 29.64
C GLU A 114 -24.09 -21.03 29.56
N GLU A 115 -24.51 -20.59 28.36
CA GLU A 115 -25.53 -19.53 28.18
C GLU A 115 -26.77 -19.96 27.37
N ASP A 116 -27.13 -21.26 27.33
CA ASP A 116 -28.35 -21.72 26.67
C ASP A 116 -29.33 -22.39 27.64
N ASN A 117 -30.21 -21.58 28.24
CA ASN A 117 -31.48 -22.01 28.83
C ASN A 117 -32.51 -20.86 28.70
N GLY A 118 -33.53 -21.08 27.85
CA GLY A 118 -34.72 -20.25 27.65
C GLY A 118 -34.62 -19.41 26.38
N ASP A 119 -35.45 -19.58 25.35
CA ASP A 119 -36.90 -19.77 25.40
C ASP A 119 -37.37 -20.30 24.03
N GLU A 120 -38.31 -21.24 24.07
CA GLU A 120 -39.04 -21.75 22.90
C GLU A 120 -40.08 -20.71 22.50
N ASP A 121 -40.15 -20.35 21.22
CA ASP A 121 -41.42 -19.92 20.62
C ASP A 121 -41.40 -20.23 19.12
N GLU A 122 -42.30 -21.15 18.76
CA GLU A 122 -42.71 -21.51 17.40
C GLU A 122 -43.44 -20.33 16.74
N ASP A 123 -43.16 -20.10 15.45
CA ASP A 123 -44.21 -19.70 14.50
C ASP A 123 -43.75 -20.05 13.07
N GLU A 124 -44.57 -20.87 12.42
CA GLU A 124 -44.52 -21.23 11.01
C GLU A 124 -44.90 -20.01 10.14
N ASP A 125 -44.09 -19.66 9.13
CA ASP A 125 -44.63 -19.01 7.94
C ASP A 125 -43.83 -19.41 6.69
N ASP A 126 -44.60 -19.87 5.71
CA ASP A 126 -44.24 -20.49 4.44
C ASP A 126 -43.91 -19.41 3.40
N GLY A 127 -42.85 -19.61 2.63
CA GLY A 127 -42.33 -18.57 1.74
C GLY A 127 -41.21 -19.04 0.83
N GLU A 128 -41.52 -19.98 -0.06
CA GLU A 128 -40.70 -20.33 -1.21
C GLU A 128 -40.22 -19.07 -1.97
N ASN A 129 -38.92 -18.81 -2.00
CA ASN A 129 -38.28 -18.07 -3.08
C ASN A 129 -36.77 -18.38 -3.14
N GLU A 130 -36.43 -19.35 -3.99
CA GLU A 130 -35.07 -19.54 -4.45
C GLU A 130 -34.61 -18.31 -5.25
N THR A 131 -33.75 -17.48 -4.66
CA THR A 131 -32.96 -16.52 -5.43
C THR A 131 -31.51 -16.97 -5.49
N GLU A 132 -31.22 -17.73 -6.55
CA GLU A 132 -29.88 -18.00 -7.05
C GLU A 132 -29.11 -16.68 -7.23
N VAL A 133 -28.00 -16.52 -6.51
CA VAL A 133 -27.09 -15.40 -6.71
C VAL A 133 -26.14 -15.77 -7.85
N ASP A 134 -26.38 -15.13 -8.99
CA ASP A 134 -25.56 -15.12 -10.21
C ASP A 134 -24.05 -15.08 -9.92
N ASN A 135 -23.43 -16.25 -10.00
CA ASN A 135 -22.00 -16.38 -10.20
C ASN A 135 -21.81 -16.46 -11.73
N PRO A 136 -21.13 -15.52 -12.42
CA PRO A 136 -21.00 -15.57 -13.86
C PRO A 136 -19.98 -16.66 -14.25
N HIS A 137 -20.44 -17.91 -14.27
CA HIS A 137 -19.82 -18.96 -15.05
C HIS A 137 -19.96 -18.58 -16.53
N PRO A 138 -18.86 -18.61 -17.31
CA PRO A 138 -18.95 -18.27 -18.72
C PRO A 138 -19.81 -19.34 -19.41
N VAL A 139 -20.99 -18.91 -19.86
CA VAL A 139 -21.87 -19.67 -20.74
C VAL A 139 -21.05 -20.12 -21.94
N ILE A 140 -20.77 -21.42 -22.02
CA ILE A 140 -20.21 -22.05 -23.21
C ILE A 140 -21.39 -22.25 -24.16
N CYS A 141 -21.80 -21.17 -24.82
CA CYS A 141 -22.60 -21.26 -26.03
C CYS A 141 -21.69 -20.88 -27.19
N ASP A 142 -21.18 -21.90 -27.87
CA ASP A 142 -21.05 -21.95 -29.32
C ASP A 142 -20.31 -23.25 -29.68
N ASP A 143 -21.07 -24.29 -30.04
CA ASP A 143 -20.59 -25.40 -30.88
C ASP A 143 -20.37 -24.90 -32.31
N ARG A 144 -19.50 -23.89 -32.48
CA ARG A 144 -18.88 -23.58 -33.75
C ARG A 144 -17.56 -24.32 -33.77
N SER A 145 -17.30 -25.12 -34.79
CA SER A 145 -16.01 -25.77 -34.99
C SER A 145 -14.91 -24.71 -35.13
N VAL A 146 -14.30 -24.35 -34.00
CA VAL A 146 -13.19 -23.39 -33.92
C VAL A 146 -12.02 -23.99 -34.67
N THR A 147 -11.51 -23.27 -35.68
CA THR A 147 -10.31 -23.69 -36.40
C THR A 147 -9.10 -23.65 -35.46
N TYR A 148 -8.13 -24.54 -35.67
CA TYR A 148 -6.94 -24.66 -34.81
C TYR A 148 -6.19 -23.32 -34.62
N GLU A 149 -6.19 -22.48 -35.64
CA GLU A 149 -5.58 -21.15 -35.61
C GLU A 149 -6.33 -20.18 -34.70
N GLU A 150 -7.66 -20.25 -34.70
CA GLU A 150 -8.52 -19.41 -33.87
C GLU A 150 -8.39 -19.77 -32.39
N LEU A 151 -8.21 -21.06 -32.07
CA LEU A 151 -7.87 -21.52 -30.72
C LEU A 151 -6.50 -21.01 -30.26
N ARG A 152 -5.49 -21.07 -31.14
CA ARG A 152 -4.16 -20.49 -30.86
C ARG A 152 -4.22 -19.00 -30.61
N GLN A 153 -4.96 -18.25 -31.42
CA GLN A 153 -5.12 -16.80 -31.25
C GLN A 153 -5.86 -16.46 -29.94
N ARG A 154 -6.91 -17.23 -29.59
CA ARG A 154 -7.63 -17.08 -28.32
C ARG A 154 -6.73 -17.37 -27.12
N LEU A 155 -5.89 -18.40 -27.21
CA LEU A 155 -4.88 -18.71 -26.20
C LEU A 155 -3.85 -17.58 -26.06
N HIS A 156 -3.31 -17.08 -27.18
CA HIS A 156 -2.35 -15.97 -27.17
C HIS A 156 -2.96 -14.70 -26.54
N ARG A 157 -4.19 -14.35 -26.90
CA ARG A 157 -4.92 -13.22 -26.32
C ARG A 157 -5.15 -13.39 -24.82
N ARG A 158 -5.51 -14.59 -24.36
CA ARG A 158 -5.70 -14.89 -22.93
C ARG A 158 -4.38 -14.84 -22.16
N ILE A 159 -3.28 -15.33 -22.75
CA ILE A 159 -1.95 -15.24 -22.17
C ILE A 159 -1.50 -13.78 -22.08
N GLU A 160 -1.77 -12.96 -23.09
CA GLU A 160 -1.41 -11.54 -23.11
C GLU A 160 -2.22 -10.71 -22.10
N GLU A 161 -3.50 -11.02 -21.94
CA GLU A 161 -4.34 -10.45 -20.89
C GLU A 161 -3.78 -10.77 -19.49
N LEU A 162 -3.43 -12.04 -19.23
CA LEU A 162 -2.83 -12.45 -17.96
C LEU A 162 -1.41 -11.88 -17.74
N ARG A 163 -0.63 -11.67 -18.81
CA ARG A 163 0.70 -11.03 -18.79
C ARG A 163 0.64 -9.49 -18.77
N SER A 164 -0.48 -8.88 -19.08
CA SER A 164 -0.67 -7.43 -18.91
C SER A 164 -1.08 -7.09 -17.47
N GLY A 165 -1.82 -7.99 -16.81
CA GLY A 165 -2.17 -7.88 -15.39
C GLY A 165 -1.00 -8.14 -14.42
N ARG A 166 -0.05 -8.99 -14.81
CA ARG A 166 1.21 -9.20 -14.07
C ARG A 166 2.32 -8.61 -14.91
N ASN A 167 3.03 -7.59 -14.43
CA ASN A 167 4.07 -6.83 -15.15
C ASN A 167 5.32 -7.66 -15.58
N THR A 168 5.14 -8.83 -16.18
CA THR A 168 6.15 -9.77 -16.67
C THR A 168 6.17 -9.69 -18.18
N TRP A 169 6.83 -8.65 -18.69
CA TRP A 169 7.19 -8.57 -20.10
C TRP A 169 8.19 -9.68 -20.47
N PRO A 170 8.21 -10.14 -21.73
CA PRO A 170 9.14 -11.18 -22.17
C PRO A 170 10.60 -10.74 -21.94
N LEU A 171 11.40 -11.66 -21.42
CA LEU A 171 12.78 -11.47 -20.94
C LEU A 171 13.80 -11.14 -22.07
N PHE A 172 13.34 -10.86 -23.29
CA PHE A 172 14.19 -10.68 -24.47
C PHE A 172 13.97 -9.33 -25.16
N ASP A 173 13.95 -8.24 -24.40
CA ASP A 173 14.12 -6.90 -24.96
C ASP A 173 15.18 -6.14 -24.17
N LYS A 174 16.42 -6.19 -24.67
CA LYS A 174 17.59 -5.53 -24.08
C LYS A 174 17.63 -4.02 -24.34
N HIS A 175 16.61 -3.41 -24.95
CA HIS A 175 16.68 -2.00 -25.37
C HIS A 175 15.78 -0.99 -24.63
N ARG A 176 15.30 -1.31 -23.41
CA ARG A 176 14.63 -0.30 -22.57
C ARG A 176 15.46 0.09 -21.35
N PRO A 177 16.07 1.31 -21.30
CA PRO A 177 16.78 1.74 -20.12
C PRO A 177 15.83 1.81 -18.93
N ASN A 178 16.16 0.98 -17.94
CA ASN A 178 15.43 0.68 -16.72
C ASN A 178 14.90 1.94 -16.00
N LYS A 179 13.63 2.27 -16.24
CA LYS A 179 12.91 3.33 -15.50
C LYS A 179 12.87 3.03 -13.99
N MET A 180 12.98 1.74 -13.62
CA MET A 180 13.11 1.29 -12.23
C MET A 180 14.50 1.52 -11.63
N GLU A 181 15.60 1.40 -12.38
CA GLU A 181 16.94 1.71 -11.85
C GLU A 181 17.13 3.21 -11.62
N LYS A 182 16.62 4.07 -12.52
CA LYS A 182 16.59 5.53 -12.29
C LYS A 182 15.77 5.88 -11.04
N LYS A 183 14.68 5.15 -10.77
CA LYS A 183 13.86 5.31 -9.56
C LYS A 183 14.58 4.79 -8.30
N LYS A 184 15.29 3.66 -8.38
CA LYS A 184 16.11 3.12 -7.29
C LYS A 184 17.30 4.04 -6.96
N LYS A 185 18.00 4.59 -7.96
CA LYS A 185 19.07 5.59 -7.76
C LYS A 185 18.54 6.90 -7.16
N ASN A 186 17.37 7.38 -7.58
CA ASN A 186 16.75 8.57 -6.97
C ASN A 186 16.20 8.34 -5.56
N ASN A 187 15.66 7.16 -5.26
CA ASN A 187 15.21 6.83 -3.91
C ASN A 187 16.37 6.57 -2.96
N LYS A 188 17.48 5.99 -3.43
CA LYS A 188 18.70 5.82 -2.64
C LYS A 188 19.34 7.18 -2.31
N LYS A 189 19.39 8.13 -3.26
CA LYS A 189 19.80 9.52 -2.99
C LYS A 189 18.87 10.25 -2.00
N LYS A 190 17.55 10.03 -2.09
CA LYS A 190 16.57 10.62 -1.15
C LYS A 190 16.57 10.00 0.25
N ASN A 191 16.96 8.74 0.40
CA ASN A 191 17.11 8.12 1.72
C ASN A 191 18.41 8.53 2.40
N VAL A 192 19.53 8.63 1.66
CA VAL A 192 20.79 9.13 2.24
C VAL A 192 20.67 10.58 2.73
N GLU A 193 19.89 11.44 2.05
CA GLU A 193 19.56 12.80 2.54
C GLU A 193 18.62 12.82 3.77
N ARG A 194 17.76 11.80 3.92
CA ARG A 194 16.83 11.68 5.06
C ARG A 194 17.50 11.07 6.29
N ASP A 195 18.42 10.12 6.10
CA ASP A 195 19.15 9.49 7.19
C ASP A 195 20.25 10.42 7.73
N ALA A 196 20.84 11.29 6.89
CA ALA A 196 21.72 12.37 7.33
C ALA A 196 20.99 13.50 8.10
N SER A 197 19.66 13.59 8.02
CA SER A 197 18.85 14.59 8.74
C SER A 197 18.02 14.00 9.90
N ALA A 198 18.03 12.68 10.08
CA ALA A 198 17.30 11.98 11.15
C ALA A 198 18.19 11.57 12.35
N SER A 199 19.51 11.74 12.27
CA SER A 199 20.46 11.34 13.33
C SER A 199 20.59 12.32 14.51
N HIS A 200 19.77 13.37 14.60
CA HIS A 200 19.87 14.40 15.65
C HIS A 200 18.54 14.71 16.38
N GLY A 201 17.71 13.71 16.68
CA GLY A 201 16.57 14.00 17.55
C GLY A 201 15.61 12.86 17.82
N LYS A 202 16.04 11.83 18.55
CA LYS A 202 15.15 10.99 19.38
C LYS A 202 15.88 10.54 20.64
N ARG A 203 15.92 11.41 21.65
CA ARG A 203 16.10 10.93 23.03
C ARG A 203 14.75 10.40 23.53
N LYS A 204 14.84 9.20 24.09
CA LYS A 204 13.87 8.47 24.92
C LYS A 204 13.05 9.44 25.78
N ARG A 205 11.72 9.38 25.68
CA ARG A 205 10.80 9.84 26.73
C ARG A 205 10.31 8.57 27.40
N GLU A 206 10.89 8.25 28.54
CA GLU A 206 10.32 7.29 29.47
C GLU A 206 9.21 8.01 30.24
N GLU A 207 8.05 7.38 30.28
CA GLU A 207 6.86 7.80 31.00
C GLU A 207 6.86 7.02 32.31
N LYS A 208 6.89 7.75 33.43
CA LYS A 208 6.68 7.20 34.77
C LYS A 208 5.51 7.97 35.36
N GLU A 209 4.39 7.30 35.54
CA GLU A 209 3.22 7.80 36.25
C GLU A 209 3.40 7.62 37.77
N THR A 210 2.85 8.61 38.49
CA THR A 210 2.32 8.57 39.87
C THR A 210 3.20 8.09 41.03
N ARG A 211 3.60 9.03 41.91
CA ARG A 211 3.23 9.01 43.33
C ARG A 211 3.60 10.30 44.07
N GLU A 212 2.57 10.88 44.69
CA GLU A 212 2.50 11.55 46.00
C GLU A 212 3.37 12.76 46.39
N LYS A 213 2.66 13.69 47.05
CA LYS A 213 3.09 14.92 47.72
C LYS A 213 4.27 14.70 48.68
N LYS A 214 5.19 15.67 48.73
CA LYS A 214 5.50 16.45 49.94
C LYS A 214 6.45 17.61 49.63
N GLU A 215 6.07 18.78 50.14
CA GLU A 215 6.89 19.97 50.20
C GLU A 215 8.17 19.72 51.01
N THR A 216 9.29 20.31 50.60
CA THR A 216 10.15 21.05 51.53
C THR A 216 11.05 22.01 50.76
N LYS A 217 11.04 23.26 51.23
CA LYS A 217 12.00 24.30 50.87
C LYS A 217 13.41 23.86 51.26
N LYS A 218 14.38 23.97 50.36
CA LYS A 218 15.77 24.26 50.74
C LYS A 218 16.47 25.06 49.66
N LYS A 219 16.67 26.34 49.96
CA LYS A 219 17.67 27.21 49.31
C LYS A 219 19.05 26.67 49.72
N ILE A 220 19.85 26.25 48.74
CA ILE A 220 21.29 26.00 48.89
C ILE A 220 21.92 26.83 47.76
N ALA A 221 22.33 28.04 48.09
CA ALA A 221 23.70 28.39 48.44
C ALA A 221 24.63 28.34 47.24
N LYS A 222 24.99 29.54 46.82
CA LYS A 222 25.94 29.89 45.77
C LYS A 222 27.35 29.65 46.31
N THR A 223 28.04 28.66 45.79
CA THR A 223 29.50 28.51 45.90
C THR A 223 30.00 28.23 44.47
N ARG A 224 30.52 29.24 43.77
CA ARG A 224 31.97 29.43 43.55
C ARG A 224 32.67 28.08 43.33
N GLY A 225 32.98 27.76 42.07
CA GLY A 225 33.95 26.70 41.78
C GLY A 225 33.78 25.88 40.50
N ASP A 226 32.69 25.95 39.76
CA ASP A 226 32.58 25.12 38.55
C ASP A 226 33.23 25.79 37.34
N VAL A 227 34.51 25.45 37.12
CA VAL A 227 35.07 25.38 35.76
C VAL A 227 34.29 24.28 35.06
N ILE A 228 33.14 24.66 34.49
CA ILE A 228 32.33 23.80 33.64
C ILE A 228 33.24 23.40 32.49
N ALA A 229 33.79 22.18 32.55
CA ALA A 229 34.45 21.56 31.43
C ALA A 229 33.50 21.72 30.24
N PRO A 230 33.93 22.32 29.11
CA PRO A 230 33.07 22.44 27.97
C PRO A 230 32.60 21.03 27.62
N ASP A 231 31.29 20.80 27.71
CA ASP A 231 30.64 19.59 27.23
C ASP A 231 30.83 19.57 25.70
N ILE A 232 31.97 19.04 25.24
CA ILE A 232 32.33 18.94 23.84
C ILE A 232 31.46 17.84 23.24
N SER A 233 30.25 18.21 22.82
CA SER A 233 29.41 17.36 21.99
C SER A 233 29.96 17.30 20.57
N PHE A 234 30.13 16.10 20.02
CA PHE A 234 30.61 15.90 18.65
C PHE A 234 29.69 16.61 17.64
N GLY A 235 30.22 17.63 16.96
CA GLY A 235 29.54 18.36 15.88
C GLY A 235 28.90 19.72 16.26
N GLN A 236 28.81 20.09 17.54
CA GLN A 236 28.32 21.42 17.96
C GLN A 236 29.19 21.99 19.08
N VAL A 237 29.73 23.20 18.86
CA VAL A 237 30.52 23.91 19.86
C VAL A 237 29.59 24.83 20.67
N LYS A 238 29.34 24.47 21.94
CA LYS A 238 28.57 25.29 22.88
C LYS A 238 29.45 26.41 23.44
N ILE A 239 29.64 27.49 22.67
CA ILE A 239 30.39 28.67 23.12
C ILE A 239 29.45 29.57 23.93
N GLY A 240 29.54 29.50 25.25
CA GLY A 240 28.77 30.30 26.21
C GLY A 240 27.54 29.58 26.79
N ARG A 241 26.99 30.12 27.89
CA ARG A 241 25.75 29.68 28.56
C ARG A 241 24.53 29.98 27.67
N HIS A 242 24.49 29.38 26.49
CA HIS A 242 23.49 29.63 25.49
C HIS A 242 22.22 28.86 25.86
N ASP A 243 21.21 29.58 26.35
CA ASP A 243 19.95 29.04 26.83
C ASP A 243 19.37 27.98 25.89
N GLU A 244 19.27 26.74 26.38
CA GLU A 244 18.58 25.62 25.72
C GLU A 244 17.07 25.89 25.57
N ASN A 245 16.57 27.00 26.12
CA ASN A 245 15.16 27.35 26.22
C ASN A 245 14.63 28.33 25.16
N ARG A 246 15.35 28.56 24.06
CA ARG A 246 14.80 29.36 22.95
C ARG A 246 13.80 28.52 22.15
N ARG A 247 12.51 28.65 22.49
CA ARG A 247 11.37 28.18 21.68
C ARG A 247 11.69 28.38 20.19
N LYS A 248 11.51 27.33 19.37
CA LYS A 248 11.82 27.34 17.92
C LYS A 248 11.13 28.53 17.25
N ARG A 249 11.83 29.66 17.11
CA ARG A 249 11.27 30.84 16.44
C ARG A 249 11.05 30.47 14.97
N ARG A 250 9.90 30.88 14.42
CA ARG A 250 9.60 30.68 13.00
C ARG A 250 10.73 31.29 12.17
N LYS A 251 11.19 30.56 11.16
CA LYS A 251 12.16 31.09 10.19
C LYS A 251 11.54 32.28 9.47
N LEU A 252 12.36 33.27 9.16
CA LEU A 252 11.93 34.46 8.43
C LEU A 252 11.60 34.10 6.99
N SER A 253 10.85 34.95 6.31
CA SER A 253 10.66 34.75 4.87
C SER A 253 11.98 34.98 4.13
N LYS A 254 12.19 34.28 3.01
CA LYS A 254 13.40 34.48 2.18
C LYS A 254 13.53 35.91 1.66
N GLN A 255 12.42 36.64 1.55
CA GLN A 255 12.41 38.05 1.17
C GLN A 255 12.98 38.91 2.30
N GLN A 256 12.55 38.69 3.54
CA GLN A 256 13.10 39.36 4.73
C GLN A 256 14.58 39.02 4.94
N GLU A 257 14.99 37.78 4.65
CA GLU A 257 16.41 37.38 4.68
C GLU A 257 17.22 38.13 3.60
N LEU A 258 16.66 38.29 2.39
CA LEU A 258 17.30 39.05 1.31
C LEU A 258 17.46 40.52 1.67
N GLU A 259 16.43 41.14 2.24
CA GLU A 259 16.49 42.53 2.71
C GLU A 259 17.56 42.70 3.79
N ARG A 260 17.61 41.81 4.77
CA ARG A 260 18.66 41.83 5.80
C ARG A 260 20.05 41.64 5.22
N ALA A 261 20.22 40.72 4.26
CA ALA A 261 21.48 40.51 3.57
C ALA A 261 21.95 41.78 2.82
N LYS A 262 21.03 42.48 2.14
CA LYS A 262 21.33 43.76 1.47
C LYS A 262 21.72 44.85 2.46
N MET A 263 20.95 45.04 3.53
CA MET A 263 21.25 46.02 4.57
C MET A 263 22.63 45.76 5.20
N LEU A 264 23.00 44.48 5.39
CA LEU A 264 24.33 44.10 5.88
C LEU A 264 25.43 44.33 4.85
N GLU A 265 25.14 44.18 3.55
CA GLU A 265 26.08 44.50 2.47
C GLU A 265 26.33 46.02 2.39
N GLU A 266 25.27 46.82 2.52
CA GLU A 266 25.34 48.29 2.54
C GLU A 266 26.13 48.78 3.75
N ALA A 267 25.83 48.28 4.95
CA ALA A 267 26.56 48.64 6.18
C ALA A 267 28.04 48.21 6.18
N LYS A 268 28.44 47.29 5.29
CA LYS A 268 29.86 46.89 5.10
C LYS A 268 30.62 47.79 4.13
N LYS A 269 29.92 48.56 3.29
CA LYS A 269 30.55 49.44 2.29
C LYS A 269 31.12 50.73 2.90
N ASP A 270 30.67 51.11 4.09
CA ASP A 270 31.21 52.26 4.81
C ASP A 270 32.69 52.03 5.22
N PRO A 271 33.63 52.96 4.96
CA PRO A 271 35.07 52.72 5.13
C PRO A 271 35.49 52.51 6.60
N GLU A 272 34.99 53.31 7.54
CA GLU A 272 35.38 53.20 8.96
C GLU A 272 34.44 52.28 9.77
N ARG A 273 33.12 52.42 9.55
CA ARG A 273 32.10 51.65 10.27
C ARG A 273 31.97 50.23 9.69
N GLY A 274 32.17 50.07 8.38
CA GLY A 274 32.04 48.78 7.69
C GLY A 274 33.11 47.77 8.10
N LEU A 275 34.34 48.20 8.38
CA LEU A 275 35.37 47.29 8.91
C LEU A 275 34.98 46.73 10.29
N LYS A 276 34.43 47.59 11.17
CA LYS A 276 33.95 47.18 12.51
C LYS A 276 32.71 46.28 12.40
N VAL A 277 31.77 46.62 11.52
CA VAL A 277 30.55 45.84 11.27
C VAL A 277 30.88 44.49 10.64
N SER A 278 31.77 44.46 9.65
CA SER A 278 32.25 43.25 8.97
C SER A 278 32.92 42.30 9.96
N LYS A 279 33.86 42.78 10.77
CA LYS A 279 34.50 41.97 11.84
C LYS A 279 33.47 41.45 12.84
N LYS A 280 32.59 42.30 13.37
CA LYS A 280 31.53 41.85 14.30
C LYS A 280 30.62 40.80 13.68
N HIS A 281 30.24 40.97 12.42
CA HIS A 281 29.36 40.06 11.70
C HIS A 281 30.06 38.74 11.37
N SER A 282 31.33 38.75 10.97
CA SER A 282 32.09 37.53 10.66
C SER A 282 32.26 36.67 11.90
N TRP A 283 32.61 37.26 13.05
CA TRP A 283 32.68 36.55 14.33
C TRP A 283 31.32 35.99 14.76
N LYS A 284 30.24 36.79 14.69
CA LYS A 284 28.88 36.31 15.01
C LYS A 284 28.43 35.16 14.10
N ALA A 285 28.73 35.25 12.80
CA ALA A 285 28.41 34.21 11.83
C ALA A 285 29.24 32.94 12.07
N ALA A 286 30.53 33.06 12.40
CA ALA A 286 31.38 31.93 12.76
C ALA A 286 30.87 31.20 14.01
N VAL A 287 30.53 31.95 15.07
CA VAL A 287 29.93 31.39 16.30
C VAL A 287 28.59 30.71 15.99
N SER A 288 27.74 31.32 15.17
CA SER A 288 26.44 30.72 14.78
C SER A 288 26.60 29.47 13.93
N ARG A 289 27.61 29.40 13.05
CA ARG A 289 27.92 28.19 12.28
C ARG A 289 28.50 27.09 13.17
N ALA A 290 29.39 27.43 14.10
CA ALA A 290 29.96 26.50 15.07
C ALA A 290 28.92 25.94 16.04
N SER A 291 27.86 26.71 16.35
CA SER A 291 26.70 26.24 17.11
C SER A 291 25.72 25.40 16.28
N GLY A 292 25.97 25.20 14.97
CA GLY A 292 25.15 24.38 14.08
C GLY A 292 23.98 25.11 13.41
N MET A 293 23.88 26.44 13.53
CA MET A 293 22.86 27.22 12.83
C MET A 293 23.26 27.47 11.37
N LYS A 294 22.33 27.21 10.43
CA LYS A 294 22.51 27.50 9.00
C LYS A 294 22.35 28.99 8.73
N VAL A 295 23.47 29.68 8.49
CA VAL A 295 23.53 31.12 8.21
C VAL A 295 23.36 31.39 6.72
N HIS A 296 22.41 32.24 6.34
CA HIS A 296 22.07 32.59 4.94
C HIS A 296 22.22 34.11 4.72
N ASP A 297 23.43 34.57 4.38
CA ASP A 297 23.73 36.01 4.29
C ASP A 297 23.97 36.50 2.86
N ASP A 298 24.01 35.60 1.87
CA ASP A 298 24.40 35.95 0.50
C ASP A 298 23.19 36.41 -0.33
N PRO A 299 23.13 37.69 -0.75
CA PRO A 299 21.96 38.22 -1.46
C PRO A 299 21.79 37.59 -2.85
N LYS A 300 22.88 37.18 -3.50
CA LYS A 300 22.86 36.50 -4.82
C LYS A 300 22.17 35.13 -4.72
N LEU A 301 22.58 34.30 -3.75
CA LEU A 301 22.00 32.96 -3.54
C LEU A 301 20.53 33.04 -3.10
N LEU A 302 20.18 34.02 -2.26
CA LEU A 302 18.79 34.26 -1.86
C LEU A 302 17.91 34.63 -3.06
N LYS A 303 18.37 35.53 -3.95
CA LYS A 303 17.68 35.87 -5.21
C LYS A 303 17.47 34.65 -6.10
N GLU A 304 18.49 33.81 -6.27
CA GLU A 304 18.35 32.58 -7.06
C GLU A 304 17.35 31.60 -6.45
N SER A 305 17.36 31.45 -5.13
CA SER A 305 16.44 30.56 -4.43
C SER A 305 14.98 31.00 -4.63
N ILE A 306 14.73 32.32 -4.59
CA ILE A 306 13.42 32.92 -4.87
C ILE A 306 13.04 32.69 -6.33
N LYS A 307 13.97 32.86 -7.28
CA LYS A 307 13.73 32.59 -8.71
C LYS A 307 13.37 31.11 -8.96
N LYS A 308 14.08 30.17 -8.33
CA LYS A 308 13.80 28.72 -8.42
C LYS A 308 12.42 28.39 -7.83
N GLU A 309 12.05 29.03 -6.73
CA GLU A 309 10.74 28.88 -6.10
C GLU A 309 9.60 29.41 -6.98
N LYS A 310 9.75 30.62 -7.56
CA LYS A 310 8.79 31.18 -8.52
C LYS A 310 8.62 30.28 -9.74
N LYS A 311 9.71 29.77 -10.33
CA LYS A 311 9.65 28.82 -11.45
C LYS A 311 8.91 27.52 -11.08
N ARG A 312 9.13 27.02 -9.87
CA ARG A 312 8.42 25.83 -9.37
C ARG A 312 6.93 26.11 -9.24
N GLN A 313 6.55 27.26 -8.68
CA GLN A 313 5.15 27.68 -8.56
C GLN A 313 4.48 27.85 -9.93
N GLN A 314 5.16 28.47 -10.91
CA GLN A 314 4.68 28.58 -12.29
C GLN A 314 4.41 27.20 -12.91
N LYS A 315 5.36 26.26 -12.81
CA LYS A 315 5.16 24.88 -13.29
C LYS A 315 4.00 24.17 -12.61
N HIS A 316 3.77 24.41 -11.32
CA HIS A 316 2.62 23.85 -10.62
C HIS A 316 1.31 24.48 -11.09
N ALA A 317 1.28 25.79 -11.30
CA ALA A 317 0.13 26.52 -11.81
C ALA A 317 -0.22 26.09 -13.25
N GLU A 318 0.75 25.95 -14.13
CA GLU A 318 0.58 25.45 -15.50
C GLU A 318 -0.01 24.04 -15.50
N LYS A 319 0.57 23.11 -14.73
CA LYS A 319 0.04 21.74 -14.59
C LYS A 319 -1.38 21.71 -14.03
N TRP A 320 -1.70 22.62 -13.11
CA TRP A 320 -3.06 22.73 -12.59
C TRP A 320 -4.02 23.22 -13.68
N LYS A 321 -3.65 24.25 -14.42
CA LYS A 321 -4.42 24.74 -15.58
C LYS A 321 -4.62 23.65 -16.64
N GLU A 322 -3.60 22.87 -16.95
CA GLU A 322 -3.70 21.73 -17.88
C GLU A 322 -4.69 20.67 -17.39
N ARG A 323 -4.67 20.34 -16.10
CA ARG A 323 -5.64 19.40 -15.51
C ARG A 323 -7.07 19.92 -15.60
N VAL A 324 -7.29 21.19 -15.26
CA VAL A 324 -8.61 21.82 -15.35
C VAL A 324 -9.11 21.80 -16.80
N LYS A 325 -8.27 22.22 -17.76
CA LYS A 325 -8.59 22.16 -19.19
C LYS A 325 -8.91 20.73 -19.65
N ASN A 326 -8.17 19.73 -19.19
CA ASN A 326 -8.45 18.33 -19.54
C ASN A 326 -9.81 17.88 -18.98
N THR A 327 -10.12 18.23 -17.73
CA THR A 327 -11.44 17.91 -17.15
C THR A 327 -12.59 18.60 -17.89
N GLU A 328 -12.39 19.84 -18.33
CA GLU A 328 -13.36 20.59 -19.14
C GLU A 328 -13.54 19.96 -20.52
N LYS A 329 -12.45 19.56 -21.18
CA LYS A 329 -12.50 18.83 -22.46
C LYS A 329 -13.26 17.53 -22.35
N ILE A 330 -12.95 16.69 -21.37
CA ILE A 330 -13.67 15.43 -21.12
C ILE A 330 -15.15 15.70 -20.85
N ARG A 331 -15.48 16.74 -20.07
CA ARG A 331 -16.88 17.14 -19.83
C ARG A 331 -17.57 17.57 -21.13
N ALA A 332 -16.92 18.38 -21.94
CA ALA A 332 -17.44 18.87 -23.22
C ALA A 332 -17.62 17.73 -24.22
N GLU A 333 -16.69 16.78 -24.32
CA GLU A 333 -16.80 15.60 -25.19
C GLU A 333 -17.97 14.70 -24.76
N LYS A 334 -18.15 14.46 -23.45
CA LYS A 334 -19.33 13.75 -22.93
C LYS A 334 -20.64 14.48 -23.22
N GLN A 335 -20.64 15.81 -23.18
CA GLN A 335 -21.83 16.59 -23.55
C GLN A 335 -22.09 16.55 -25.06
N LYS A 336 -21.05 16.62 -25.90
CA LYS A 336 -21.16 16.51 -27.37
C LYS A 336 -21.71 15.15 -27.79
N THR A 337 -21.14 14.06 -27.28
CA THR A 337 -21.63 12.69 -27.55
C THR A 337 -23.08 12.50 -27.12
N ARG A 338 -23.49 13.05 -25.96
CA ARG A 338 -24.91 13.06 -25.54
C ARG A 338 -25.78 13.85 -26.53
N ALA A 339 -25.35 15.04 -26.93
CA ALA A 339 -26.09 15.86 -27.88
C ALA A 339 -26.22 15.17 -29.25
N GLU A 340 -25.17 14.51 -29.73
CA GLU A 340 -25.17 13.73 -30.96
C GLU A 340 -26.10 12.52 -30.86
N ASN A 341 -26.07 11.76 -29.76
CA ASN A 341 -26.99 10.64 -29.55
C ASN A 341 -28.46 11.10 -29.47
N ILE A 342 -28.74 12.23 -28.84
CA ILE A 342 -30.08 12.83 -28.80
C ILE A 342 -30.52 13.23 -30.21
N LYS A 343 -29.66 13.92 -30.98
CA LYS A 343 -29.93 14.28 -32.38
C LYS A 343 -30.15 13.03 -33.24
N GLY A 344 -29.33 11.99 -33.07
CA GLY A 344 -29.48 10.71 -33.74
C GLY A 344 -30.84 10.08 -33.46
N ARG A 345 -31.28 10.06 -32.19
CA ARG A 345 -32.60 9.54 -31.79
C ARG A 345 -33.75 10.36 -32.38
N ILE A 346 -33.61 11.69 -32.44
CA ILE A 346 -34.59 12.58 -33.08
C ILE A 346 -34.67 12.28 -34.58
N ASN A 347 -33.52 12.15 -35.25
CA ASN A 347 -33.46 11.86 -36.69
C ASN A 347 -34.04 10.48 -37.01
N GLN A 348 -33.72 9.44 -36.22
CA GLN A 348 -34.33 8.11 -36.37
C GLN A 348 -35.86 8.16 -36.23
N LYS A 349 -36.40 8.95 -35.28
CA LYS A 349 -37.86 9.14 -35.15
C LYS A 349 -38.44 9.85 -36.38
N LYS A 350 -37.72 10.82 -36.97
CA LYS A 350 -38.13 11.48 -38.21
C LYS A 350 -38.11 10.52 -39.39
N MET A 351 -37.02 9.76 -39.59
CA MET A 351 -36.90 8.77 -40.65
C MET A 351 -37.98 7.70 -40.55
N ARG A 352 -38.25 7.14 -39.36
CA ARG A 352 -39.37 6.19 -39.17
C ARG A 352 -40.74 6.77 -39.51
N ARG A 353 -40.95 8.08 -39.30
CA ARG A 353 -42.21 8.75 -39.72
C ARG A 353 -42.29 8.91 -41.23
N ILE A 354 -41.15 9.23 -41.87
CA ILE A 354 -41.02 9.34 -43.33
C ILE A 354 -41.22 7.96 -43.97
N GLU A 355 -40.49 6.93 -43.53
CA GLU A 355 -40.64 5.53 -43.98
C GLU A 355 -42.07 5.02 -43.84
N LYS A 356 -42.76 5.33 -42.73
CA LYS A 356 -44.18 4.97 -42.57
C LYS A 356 -45.09 5.69 -43.57
N ARG A 357 -44.77 6.94 -43.92
CA ARG A 357 -45.52 7.70 -44.92
C ARG A 357 -45.24 7.18 -46.33
N GLU A 358 -43.98 6.92 -46.67
CA GLU A 358 -43.57 6.35 -47.95
C GLU A 358 -44.13 4.94 -48.14
N LYS A 359 -44.08 4.08 -47.12
CA LYS A 359 -44.69 2.75 -47.16
C LYS A 359 -46.22 2.80 -47.35
N LYS A 360 -46.88 3.84 -46.83
CA LYS A 360 -48.32 4.07 -47.10
C LYS A 360 -48.54 4.57 -48.53
N LEU A 361 -47.66 5.43 -49.04
CA LEU A 361 -47.73 5.97 -50.39
C LEU A 361 -47.44 4.91 -51.47
N MET A 362 -46.50 4.00 -51.21
CA MET A 362 -46.05 2.92 -52.10
C MET A 362 -46.81 1.59 -51.89
N ARG A 363 -47.96 1.61 -51.22
CA ARG A 363 -48.71 0.38 -50.93
C ARG A 363 -49.45 -0.08 -52.20
N PRO A 364 -49.26 -1.32 -52.70
CA PRO A 364 -49.93 -1.77 -53.93
C PRO A 364 -51.46 -1.78 -53.77
N GLY A 365 -52.19 -1.09 -54.66
CA GLY A 365 -53.65 -0.98 -54.60
C GLY A 365 -54.21 0.31 -55.22
N PHE A 366 -55.50 0.57 -54.99
CA PHE A 366 -56.29 1.66 -55.62
C PHE A 366 -55.88 3.08 -55.18
N GLU A 367 -55.25 3.23 -54.01
CA GLU A 367 -54.88 4.55 -53.44
C GLU A 367 -53.36 4.80 -53.41
N GLY A 368 -52.53 3.83 -53.82
CA GLY A 368 -51.06 3.98 -53.85
C GLY A 368 -50.54 4.49 -55.19
N GLN A 369 -49.36 5.12 -55.20
CA GLN A 369 -48.67 5.45 -56.46
C GLN A 369 -48.29 4.16 -57.19
N LYS A 370 -48.76 3.98 -58.43
CA LYS A 370 -48.34 2.89 -59.31
C LYS A 370 -46.91 3.13 -59.76
N GLU A 371 -46.04 2.17 -59.46
CA GLU A 371 -44.65 2.12 -59.91
C GLU A 371 -44.65 1.69 -61.38
N GLY A 372 -44.97 2.64 -62.27
CA GLY A 372 -45.01 2.44 -63.72
C GLY A 372 -46.38 2.05 -64.29
N TYR A 373 -46.63 2.49 -65.53
CA TYR A 373 -47.68 1.94 -66.37
C TYR A 373 -47.18 0.62 -66.97
N VAL A 374 -48.02 -0.42 -66.98
CA VAL A 374 -47.69 -1.78 -67.44
C VAL A 374 -47.47 -1.86 -68.97
N ASN A 375 -47.46 -0.73 -69.68
CA ASN A 375 -47.27 -0.68 -71.13
C ASN A 375 -46.05 0.18 -71.47
N GLU A 376 -44.86 -0.44 -71.46
CA GLU A 376 -43.70 -0.10 -72.29
C GLU A 376 -42.98 -1.37 -72.70
#